data_AF-A0A8T4N0B1-F1
#
_entry.id   AF-A0A8T4N0B1-F1
#
_cell.length_a   1.000
_cell.length_b   1.000
_cell.length_c   1.000
_cell.angle_alpha   90.00
_cell.angle_beta   90.00
_cell.angle_gamma   90.00
#
_symmetry.space_group_name_H-M   'P 1'
#
loop_
_entity.id
_entity.type
_entity.pdbx_description
1 polymer ?
#
loop_
_entity_poly.entity_id
_entity_poly.type
_entity_poly.pdbx_seq_one_letter_code
_entity_poly.pdbx_strand_id
1 'polypeptide(L)'
;MQELLQLIIGIIFLILGFFAGNLLRDKTKEEQKKGKIWFKILTAIGILGGIVGLVIRKDWVLFTFFFIAIVSSRSLIPENKKKLK
;
A
#
# COMPACT_ATOMS: atom_id res chain seq x y z
N MET A 1 -6.31 -19.91 18.27
CA MET A 1 -6.88 -20.28 16.95
C MET A 1 -7.46 -19.07 16.22
N GLN A 2 -8.31 -18.25 16.86
CA GLN A 2 -8.94 -17.08 16.23
C GLN A 2 -7.94 -15.97 15.82
N GLU A 3 -6.95 -15.68 16.67
CA GLU A 3 -5.90 -14.68 16.37
C GLU A 3 -5.01 -15.11 15.19
N LEU A 4 -4.66 -16.41 15.13
CA LEU A 4 -3.89 -16.96 14.01
C LEU A 4 -4.68 -16.87 12.69
N LEU A 5 -5.99 -17.13 12.72
CA LEU A 5 -6.87 -16.96 11.56
C LEU A 5 -6.94 -15.49 11.13
N GLN A 6 -7.09 -14.55 12.06
CA GLN A 6 -7.09 -13.11 11.77
C GLN A 6 -5.78 -12.65 11.13
N LEU A 7 -4.65 -13.15 11.63
CA LEU A 7 -3.34 -12.88 11.06
C LEU A 7 -3.23 -13.41 9.61
N ILE A 8 -3.62 -14.66 9.37
CA ILE A 8 -3.60 -15.28 8.03
C ILE A 8 -4.49 -14.50 7.06
N ILE A 9 -5.70 -14.13 7.48
CA ILE A 9 -6.62 -13.32 6.67
C ILE A 9 -5.99 -11.96 6.35
N GLY A 10 -5.41 -11.30 7.34
CA GLY A 10 -4.70 -10.03 7.16
C GLY A 10 -3.58 -10.13 6.13
N ILE A 11 -2.76 -11.19 6.21
CA ILE A 11 -1.68 -11.45 5.24
C ILE A 11 -2.24 -11.67 3.82
N ILE A 12 -3.31 -12.46 3.68
CA ILE A 12 -3.97 -12.68 2.37
C ILE A 12 -4.46 -11.35 1.80
N PHE A 13 -5.09 -10.50 2.62
CA PHE A 13 -5.51 -9.17 2.20
C PHE A 13 -4.35 -8.28 1.76
N LEU A 14 -3.21 -8.30 2.47
CA LEU A 14 -2.01 -7.56 2.05
C LEU A 14 -1.48 -8.05 0.69
N ILE A 15 -1.47 -9.36 0.45
CA ILE A 15 -1.12 -9.95 -0.85
C ILE A 15 -2.09 -9.48 -1.93
N LEU A 16 -3.40 -9.49 -1.67
CA LEU A 16 -4.40 -8.96 -2.60
C LEU A 16 -4.19 -7.48 -2.88
N GLY A 17 -3.79 -6.69 -1.87
CA GLY A 17 -3.45 -5.28 -2.03
C GLY A 17 -2.31 -5.05 -3.02
N PHE A 18 -1.35 -5.96 -3.08
CA PHE A 18 -0.27 -5.90 -4.07
C PHE A 18 -0.80 -6.07 -5.50
N PHE A 19 -1.65 -7.07 -5.74
CA PHE A 19 -2.28 -7.29 -7.04
C PHE A 19 -3.20 -6.12 -7.41
N ALA A 20 -4.00 -5.63 -6.46
CA ALA A 20 -4.89 -4.49 -6.65
C ALA A 20 -4.11 -3.23 -7.03
N GLY A 21 -3.00 -2.92 -6.36
CA GLY A 21 -2.16 -1.77 -6.70
C GLY A 21 -1.54 -1.87 -8.10
N ASN A 22 -1.13 -3.08 -8.54
CA ASN A 22 -0.67 -3.30 -9.90
C ASN A 22 -1.78 -3.10 -10.94
N LEU A 23 -2.99 -3.63 -10.68
CA LEU A 23 -4.15 -3.46 -11.57
C LEU A 23 -4.57 -1.99 -11.68
N LEU A 24 -4.59 -1.26 -10.55
CA LEU A 24 -4.84 0.17 -10.54
C LEU A 24 -3.80 0.89 -11.39
N ARG A 25 -2.51 0.55 -11.20
CA ARG A 25 -1.44 1.11 -12.02
C ARG A 25 -1.68 0.93 -13.51
N ASP A 26 -2.09 -0.26 -13.92
CA ASP A 26 -2.25 -0.55 -15.34
C ASP A 26 -3.49 0.11 -15.94
N LYS A 27 -4.58 0.26 -15.17
CA LYS A 27 -5.83 0.88 -15.63
C LYS A 27 -5.85 2.40 -15.55
N THR A 28 -5.14 3.02 -14.60
CA THR A 28 -5.22 4.48 -14.34
C THR A 28 -3.87 5.19 -14.49
N LYS A 29 -3.05 4.76 -15.47
CA LYS A 29 -1.70 5.30 -15.70
C LYS A 29 -1.66 6.83 -15.79
N GLU A 30 -2.57 7.43 -16.54
CA GLU A 30 -2.58 8.89 -16.75
C GLU A 30 -3.00 9.68 -15.50
N GLU A 31 -3.96 9.15 -14.74
CA GLU A 31 -4.36 9.76 -13.47
C GLU A 31 -3.26 9.67 -12.42
N GLN A 32 -2.57 8.52 -12.35
CA GLN A 32 -1.45 8.34 -11.43
C GLN A 32 -0.23 9.19 -11.76
N LYS A 33 0.02 9.49 -13.05
CA LYS A 33 1.05 10.47 -13.42
C LYS A 33 0.73 11.84 -12.85
N LYS A 34 -0.52 12.30 -12.98
CA LYS A 34 -0.98 13.59 -12.46
C LYS A 34 -1.04 13.62 -10.92
N GLY A 35 -1.51 12.53 -10.31
CA GLY A 35 -1.72 12.37 -8.87
C GLY A 35 -0.52 11.81 -8.11
N LYS A 36 0.67 11.70 -8.72
CA LYS A 36 1.84 11.01 -8.16
C LYS A 36 2.21 11.48 -6.75
N ILE A 37 2.12 12.79 -6.49
CA ILE A 37 2.43 13.37 -5.18
C ILE A 37 1.46 12.87 -4.10
N TRP A 38 0.17 12.77 -4.44
CA TRP A 38 -0.87 12.27 -3.53
C TRP A 38 -0.69 10.79 -3.22
N PHE A 39 -0.33 9.96 -4.21
CA PHE A 39 0.00 8.56 -3.96
C PHE A 39 1.23 8.42 -3.04
N LYS A 40 2.28 9.24 -3.22
CA LYS A 40 3.44 9.23 -2.31
C LYS A 40 3.04 9.60 -0.88
N ILE A 41 2.22 10.63 -0.72
CA ILE A 41 1.72 11.06 0.60
C ILE A 41 0.87 9.95 1.22
N LEU A 42 -0.03 9.34 0.45
CA LEU A 42 -0.88 8.24 0.90
C LEU A 42 -0.05 7.02 1.32
N THR A 43 1.01 6.70 0.59
CA THR A 43 1.97 5.66 0.99
C THR A 43 2.66 6.01 2.30
N ALA A 44 3.13 7.26 2.46
CA ALA A 44 3.80 7.69 3.69
C ALA A 44 2.85 7.64 4.91
N ILE A 45 1.62 8.14 4.76
CA ILE A 45 0.58 8.06 5.80
C ILE A 45 0.24 6.60 6.10
N GLY A 46 0.14 5.75 5.08
CA GLY A 46 -0.07 4.31 5.23
C GLY A 46 1.02 3.63 6.06
N ILE A 47 2.28 3.95 5.80
CA ILE A 47 3.42 3.41 6.56
C ILE A 47 3.37 3.91 8.01
N LEU A 48 3.18 5.21 8.22
CA LEU A 48 3.11 5.79 9.57
C LEU A 48 1.94 5.23 10.38
N GLY A 49 0.74 5.15 9.78
CA GLY A 49 -0.43 4.56 10.41
C GLY A 49 -0.27 3.07 10.69
N GLY A 50 0.45 2.33 9.84
CA GLY A 50 0.78 0.92 10.07
C GLY A 50 1.71 0.75 11.26
N ILE A 51 2.72 1.61 11.39
CA ILE A 51 3.62 1.65 12.56
C ILE A 51 2.83 2.01 13.83
N VAL A 52 1.94 3.00 13.78
CA VAL A 52 1.06 3.35 14.91
C VAL A 52 0.18 2.16 15.32
N GLY A 53 -0.40 1.45 14.34
CA GLY A 53 -1.17 0.23 14.57
C GLY A 53 -0.36 -0.86 15.27
N LEU A 54 0.92 -1.00 14.92
CA LEU A 54 1.86 -1.91 15.58
C LEU A 54 2.10 -1.52 17.04
N VAL A 55 2.35 -0.24 17.31
CA VAL A 55 2.62 0.29 18.66
C VAL A 55 1.42 0.10 19.59
N ILE A 56 0.20 0.35 19.08
CA ILE A 56 -1.05 0.24 19.85
C ILE A 56 -1.54 -1.22 19.92
N ARG A 57 -0.86 -2.15 19.24
CA ARG A 57 -1.22 -3.59 19.15
C ARG A 57 -2.67 -3.80 18.68
N LYS A 58 -3.08 -3.02 17.67
CA LYS A 58 -4.41 -3.13 17.05
C LYS A 58 -4.26 -3.62 15.62
N ASP A 59 -4.50 -4.91 15.43
CA ASP A 59 -4.32 -5.60 14.15
C ASP A 59 -5.11 -4.95 13.01
N TRP A 60 -6.35 -4.56 13.26
CA TRP A 60 -7.18 -3.93 12.21
C TRP A 60 -6.59 -2.60 11.72
N VAL A 61 -6.01 -1.78 12.61
CA VAL A 61 -5.33 -0.53 12.25
C VAL A 61 -4.09 -0.86 11.43
N LEU A 62 -3.28 -1.78 11.93
CA LEU A 62 -2.06 -2.23 11.28
C LEU A 62 -2.32 -2.73 9.85
N PHE A 63 -3.25 -3.66 9.67
CA PHE A 63 -3.55 -4.25 8.38
C PHE A 63 -4.19 -3.25 7.43
N THR A 64 -5.08 -2.37 7.90
CA THR A 64 -5.71 -1.36 7.05
C THR A 64 -4.70 -0.37 6.51
N PHE A 65 -3.85 0.19 7.38
CA PHE A 65 -2.87 1.18 6.96
C PHE A 65 -1.75 0.57 6.11
N PHE A 66 -1.28 -0.64 6.43
CA PHE A 66 -0.32 -1.33 5.55
C PHE A 66 -0.94 -1.74 4.22
N PHE A 67 -2.22 -2.12 4.17
CA PHE A 67 -2.90 -2.38 2.91
C PHE A 67 -2.91 -1.13 2.02
N ILE A 68 -3.28 0.03 2.57
CA ILE A 68 -3.23 1.31 1.86
C ILE A 68 -1.81 1.62 1.38
N ALA A 69 -0.80 1.42 2.24
CA ALA A 69 0.60 1.61 1.89
C ALA A 69 1.03 0.73 0.71
N ILE A 70 0.67 -0.55 0.72
CA ILE A 70 1.01 -1.49 -0.36
C ILE A 70 0.31 -1.10 -1.66
N VAL A 71 -1.01 -0.89 -1.63
CA VAL A 71 -1.80 -0.55 -2.82
C VAL A 71 -1.28 0.75 -3.45
N SER A 72 -1.06 1.78 -2.64
CA SER A 72 -0.56 3.08 -3.11
C SER A 72 0.88 3.00 -3.62
N SER A 73 1.76 2.26 -2.94
CA SER A 73 3.15 2.06 -3.35
C SER A 73 3.25 1.32 -4.68
N ARG A 74 2.46 0.26 -4.88
CA ARG A 74 2.44 -0.50 -6.13
C ARG A 74 1.79 0.28 -7.28
N SER A 75 0.85 1.16 -6.94
CA SER A 75 0.24 2.12 -7.86
C SER A 75 1.19 3.22 -8.31
N LEU A 76 2.27 3.51 -7.57
CA LEU A 76 3.20 4.56 -7.96
C LEU A 76 3.98 4.19 -9.22
N ILE A 77 3.81 5.00 -10.27
CA ILE A 77 4.61 4.88 -11.49
C ILE A 77 6.02 5.39 -11.17
N PRO A 78 7.06 4.54 -11.30
CA PRO A 78 8.43 4.99 -11.14
C PRO A 78 8.72 6.07 -12.18
N GLU A 79 9.32 7.18 -11.73
CA GLU A 79 9.92 8.10 -12.69
C GLU A 79 11.05 7.36 -13.37
N ASN A 80 10.96 7.23 -14.69
CA ASN A 80 11.91 6.50 -15.50
C ASN A 80 13.34 6.96 -15.16
N LYS A 81 14.15 6.10 -14.51
CA LYS A 81 15.61 6.29 -14.41
C LYS A 81 16.28 6.03 -15.77
N LYS A 82 15.74 6.56 -16.86
CA LYS A 82 16.47 6.68 -18.14
C LYS A 82 17.01 8.10 -18.22
N LYS A 83 18.11 8.34 -17.50
CA LYS A 83 19.10 9.42 -17.65
C LYS A 83 20.17 9.26 -16.55
N LEU A 84 20.79 8.10 -16.46
CA LEU A 84 22.22 8.09 -16.13
C LEU A 84 22.92 7.84 -17.46
N LYS A 85 23.73 8.82 -17.82
CA LYS A 85 24.49 9.00 -19.07
C LYS A 85 25.21 7.74 -19.51
#